data_AF-A0AA38IV69-F1
#
_entry.id   AF-A0AA38IV69-F1
#
_cell.length_a   1.000
_cell.length_b   1.000
_cell.length_c   1.000
_cell.angle_alpha   90.00
_cell.angle_beta   90.00
_cell.angle_gamma   90.00
#
_symmetry.space_group_name_H-M   'P 1'
#
loop_
_entity.id
_entity.type
_entity.pdbx_description
1 polymer ?
#
loop_
_entity_poly.entity_id
_entity_poly.type
_entity_poly.pdbx_seq_one_letter_code
_entity_poly.pdbx_strand_id
1 'polypeptide(L)'
;MKTILALFVFTQCILLITGYPNPEVYVHMMPWFETPETNNGTWGQHWTMVNDNPDNVTDGKQDIASFFHPEIGAYASSDPDVIDWQLGIMKAAGISGAFIDWPGTYEMYDYPQNKRNAEAIIEGIRRNGLKFAIVYEDNNLNLASVPDQIGQATIDMEYLQANYFNQDNYVYVDDGPLLMDFGPQVLHREDWDAVFTPLEPKPTFLTLWNQHQEGGAYCKGEFAWVWVDFIDGLDRWYVTQRVPVKVGTAYPGFQPFYTNGGWPGPGYFIDYGVDTFQQTWDLALEYTEMIQICTWNDYGEGTIIEPTLEYGTTFVDIIQQATGSKYTHEDFEKLTEIYLLRKQHADDPDMLEKLKEQHNAIVHRFD
;
A
#
# COMPACT_ATOMS: atom_id res chain seq x y z
N MET A 1 40.41 17.87 21.86
CA MET A 1 39.61 16.64 21.79
C MET A 1 38.85 16.70 20.47
N LYS A 2 39.03 15.70 19.61
CA LYS A 2 38.72 15.76 18.17
C LYS A 2 37.21 15.71 17.93
N THR A 3 36.68 16.72 17.25
CA THR A 3 35.36 16.69 16.60
C THR A 3 35.49 15.87 15.33
N ILE A 4 34.76 14.75 15.24
CA ILE A 4 34.66 13.95 14.02
C ILE A 4 33.51 14.56 13.21
N LEU A 5 33.88 15.22 12.12
CA LEU A 5 32.95 15.68 11.08
C LEU A 5 32.72 14.48 10.16
N ALA A 6 31.54 13.87 10.19
CA ALA A 6 31.14 12.87 9.21
C ALA A 6 30.82 13.57 7.90
N LEU A 7 31.73 13.49 6.94
CA LEU A 7 31.55 14.00 5.58
C LEU A 7 30.88 12.88 4.78
N PHE A 8 29.56 12.95 4.59
CA PHE A 8 28.87 12.08 3.63
C PHE A 8 29.23 12.54 2.22
N VAL A 9 30.12 11.80 1.56
CA VAL A 9 30.40 11.97 0.14
C VAL A 9 29.36 11.15 -0.62
N PHE A 10 28.24 11.78 -0.98
CA PHE A 10 27.36 11.25 -2.02
C PHE A 10 28.13 11.25 -3.34
N THR A 11 28.57 10.07 -3.77
CA THR A 11 29.15 9.91 -5.10
C THR A 11 27.97 9.88 -6.06
N GLN A 12 27.77 11.00 -6.77
CA GLN A 12 26.71 11.15 -7.75
C GLN A 12 27.05 10.28 -8.98
N CYS A 13 26.68 9.00 -8.93
CA CYS A 13 26.54 8.20 -10.14
C CYS A 13 25.29 8.71 -10.86
N ILE A 14 25.47 9.69 -11.75
CA ILE A 14 24.48 9.98 -12.78
C ILE A 14 24.52 8.79 -13.73
N LEU A 15 23.76 7.73 -13.42
CA LEU A 15 23.26 6.86 -14.46
C LEU A 15 22.22 7.69 -15.21
N LEU A 16 22.60 8.15 -16.41
CA LEU A 16 21.63 8.50 -17.43
C LEU A 16 20.89 7.21 -17.77
N ILE A 17 19.79 6.93 -17.06
CA ILE A 17 18.82 5.92 -17.46
C ILE A 17 18.05 6.51 -18.64
N THR A 18 18.67 6.51 -19.81
CA THR A 18 17.96 6.67 -21.08
C THR A 18 17.54 5.28 -21.53
N GLY A 19 16.30 4.87 -21.28
CA GLY A 19 15.77 3.72 -22.00
C GLY A 19 14.59 2.94 -21.42
N TYR A 20 14.24 3.07 -20.14
CA TYR A 20 13.06 2.37 -19.63
C TYR A 20 11.77 3.16 -19.91
N PRO A 21 10.65 2.50 -20.28
CA PRO A 21 9.34 3.13 -20.28
C PRO A 21 9.08 3.75 -18.89
N ASN A 22 8.32 4.84 -18.83
CA ASN A 22 7.96 5.44 -17.55
C ASN A 22 7.00 4.49 -16.84
N PRO A 23 7.42 3.76 -15.78
CA PRO A 23 6.56 2.75 -15.17
C PRO A 23 5.37 3.42 -14.49
N GLU A 24 4.20 2.78 -14.52
CA GLU A 24 3.13 3.13 -13.59
C GLU A 24 3.42 2.48 -12.24
N VAL A 25 3.72 3.33 -11.25
CA VAL A 25 4.07 2.89 -9.89
C VAL A 25 2.85 3.00 -9.00
N TYR A 26 2.46 1.89 -8.38
CA TYR A 26 1.43 1.85 -7.35
C TYR A 26 2.05 1.37 -6.05
N VAL A 27 1.41 1.68 -4.92
CA VAL A 27 1.80 1.13 -3.61
C VAL A 27 0.67 0.24 -3.10
N HIS A 28 1.02 -0.88 -2.47
CA HIS A 28 0.03 -1.67 -1.75
C HIS A 28 -0.29 -0.99 -0.42
N MET A 29 -1.57 -0.71 -0.15
CA MET A 29 -2.04 0.10 0.97
C MET A 29 -2.91 -0.72 1.92
N MET A 30 -2.52 -0.74 3.20
CA MET A 30 -3.25 -1.40 4.27
C MET A 30 -4.19 -0.42 4.99
N PRO A 31 -5.52 -0.65 5.01
CA PRO A 31 -6.49 0.28 5.59
C PRO A 31 -6.82 -0.01 7.07
N TRP A 32 -6.00 -0.77 7.80
CA TRP A 32 -6.43 -1.44 9.04
C TRP A 32 -5.97 -0.82 10.36
N PHE A 33 -5.29 0.33 10.31
CA PHE A 33 -4.82 1.02 11.52
C PHE A 33 -5.90 1.88 12.15
N GLU A 34 -6.01 1.86 13.48
CA GLU A 34 -7.04 2.56 14.25
C GLU A 34 -6.48 3.14 15.56
N THR A 35 -6.94 4.34 15.94
CA THR A 35 -6.66 4.95 17.25
C THR A 35 -7.83 4.70 18.22
N PRO A 36 -7.69 5.02 19.53
CA PRO A 36 -8.80 4.93 20.47
C PRO A 36 -10.04 5.71 20.03
N GLU A 37 -9.88 6.86 19.38
CA GLU A 37 -10.98 7.70 18.89
C GLU A 37 -11.82 6.99 17.81
N THR A 38 -11.19 6.18 16.97
CA THR A 38 -11.83 5.51 15.84
C THR A 38 -12.18 4.04 16.11
N ASN A 39 -11.73 3.51 17.25
CA ASN A 39 -11.92 2.14 17.69
C ASN A 39 -12.36 2.01 19.17
N ASN A 40 -13.48 2.64 19.50
CA ASN A 40 -14.22 2.43 20.76
C ASN A 40 -13.39 2.63 22.06
N GLY A 41 -12.44 3.57 22.04
CA GLY A 41 -11.60 3.90 23.18
C GLY A 41 -10.38 2.99 23.35
N THR A 42 -10.04 2.16 22.36
CA THR A 42 -8.87 1.27 22.39
C THR A 42 -8.07 1.34 21.09
N TRP A 43 -6.76 1.17 21.17
CA TRP A 43 -5.90 1.03 19.99
C TRP A 43 -6.32 -0.16 19.12
N GLY A 44 -6.22 -0.01 17.80
CA GLY A 44 -6.48 -1.09 16.85
C GLY A 44 -5.47 -2.22 16.97
N GLN A 45 -5.92 -3.46 16.68
CA GLN A 45 -5.09 -4.66 16.83
C GLN A 45 -3.82 -4.65 15.95
N HIS A 46 -3.82 -3.90 14.85
CA HIS A 46 -2.66 -3.77 13.96
C HIS A 46 -1.57 -2.84 14.51
N TRP A 47 -1.86 -2.03 15.54
CA TRP A 47 -0.84 -1.31 16.30
C TRP A 47 -0.36 -2.07 17.54
N THR A 48 -1.18 -2.96 18.10
CA THR A 48 -0.89 -3.61 19.38
C THR A 48 -0.42 -5.06 19.24
N MET A 49 -0.88 -5.74 18.19
CA MET A 49 -1.04 -7.20 18.19
C MET A 49 -1.54 -7.68 19.57
N VAL A 50 -0.86 -8.62 20.23
CA VAL A 50 -1.16 -9.03 21.62
C VAL A 50 -0.33 -8.27 22.64
N ASN A 51 0.91 -7.89 22.30
CA ASN A 51 1.95 -7.61 23.29
C ASN A 51 2.28 -6.13 23.48
N ASP A 52 1.91 -5.26 22.54
CA ASP A 52 2.37 -3.88 22.49
C ASP A 52 1.24 -2.90 22.84
N ASN A 53 1.59 -1.73 23.36
CA ASN A 53 0.62 -0.69 23.70
C ASN A 53 1.13 0.71 23.32
N PRO A 54 0.55 1.36 22.29
CA PRO A 54 1.03 2.65 21.78
C PRO A 54 0.98 3.82 22.77
N ASP A 55 0.30 3.67 23.91
CA ASP A 55 0.36 4.63 25.02
C ASP A 55 1.73 4.64 25.73
N ASN A 56 2.47 3.54 25.65
CA ASN A 56 3.83 3.47 26.16
C ASN A 56 4.77 4.12 25.14
N VAL A 57 5.58 5.08 25.60
CA VAL A 57 6.58 5.77 24.76
C VAL A 57 7.94 5.67 25.40
N THR A 58 8.92 5.15 24.64
CA THR A 58 10.33 5.06 25.06
C THR A 58 11.19 5.78 24.03
N ASP A 59 12.02 6.74 24.48
CA ASP A 59 12.92 7.53 23.62
C ASP A 59 12.23 8.16 22.39
N GLY A 60 10.99 8.61 22.57
CA GLY A 60 10.19 9.24 21.51
C GLY A 60 9.50 8.27 20.54
N LYS A 61 9.60 6.96 20.79
CA LYS A 61 8.98 5.90 19.99
C LYS A 61 7.82 5.26 20.75
N GLN A 62 6.66 5.17 20.10
CA GLN A 62 5.51 4.42 20.64
C GLN A 62 5.80 2.93 20.58
N ASP A 63 5.38 2.21 21.62
CA ASP A 63 5.41 0.75 21.70
C ASP A 63 4.30 0.18 20.81
N ILE A 64 4.66 -0.08 19.55
CA ILE A 64 3.76 -0.57 18.51
C ILE A 64 4.26 -1.92 17.99
N ALA A 65 3.37 -2.69 17.37
CA ALA A 65 3.67 -3.99 16.78
C ALA A 65 4.48 -3.88 15.46
N SER A 66 5.64 -3.25 15.52
CA SER A 66 6.55 -3.01 14.39
C SER A 66 7.96 -2.68 14.86
N PHE A 67 8.96 -3.02 14.05
CA PHE A 67 10.34 -2.55 14.26
C PHE A 67 10.60 -1.14 13.72
N PHE A 68 9.69 -0.61 12.89
CA PHE A 68 9.76 0.71 12.27
C PHE A 68 8.63 1.59 12.77
N HIS A 69 8.92 2.88 12.98
CA HIS A 69 8.00 3.80 13.64
C HIS A 69 7.56 4.87 12.65
N PRO A 70 6.24 5.05 12.39
CA PRO A 70 5.76 6.11 11.52
C PRO A 70 6.32 7.47 11.96
N GLU A 71 6.75 8.30 11.00
CA GLU A 71 7.27 9.64 11.30
C GLU A 71 6.24 10.49 12.06
N ILE A 72 4.95 10.28 11.75
CA ILE A 72 3.82 10.99 12.34
C ILE A 72 3.20 10.29 13.57
N GLY A 73 3.81 9.20 14.03
CA GLY A 73 3.27 8.35 15.10
C GLY A 73 2.14 7.41 14.65
N ALA A 74 1.65 6.58 15.57
CA ALA A 74 0.53 5.68 15.35
C ALA A 74 -0.75 6.47 15.04
N TYR A 75 -1.45 6.09 13.98
CA TYR A 75 -2.54 6.85 13.39
C TYR A 75 -3.79 5.98 13.11
N ALA A 76 -4.91 6.63 12.80
CA ALA A 76 -6.08 5.97 12.24
C ALA A 76 -6.08 6.08 10.71
N SER A 77 -6.35 4.99 10.00
CA SER A 77 -6.32 4.94 8.53
C SER A 77 -7.42 5.78 7.89
N SER A 78 -8.47 6.11 8.65
CA SER A 78 -9.54 7.02 8.23
C SER A 78 -9.32 8.49 8.61
N ASP A 79 -8.20 8.84 9.26
CA ASP A 79 -7.88 10.23 9.58
C ASP A 79 -7.63 11.03 8.28
N PRO A 80 -8.44 12.06 7.97
CA PRO A 80 -8.33 12.79 6.71
C PRO A 80 -7.01 13.55 6.56
N ASP A 81 -6.36 13.97 7.65
CA ASP A 81 -5.07 14.65 7.57
C ASP A 81 -3.94 13.67 7.25
N VAL A 82 -4.03 12.45 7.80
CA VAL A 82 -3.09 11.36 7.51
C VAL A 82 -3.23 10.95 6.05
N ILE A 83 -4.46 10.73 5.58
CA ILE A 83 -4.75 10.40 4.18
C ILE A 83 -4.21 11.48 3.25
N ASP A 84 -4.52 12.75 3.50
CA ASP A 84 -4.05 13.85 2.66
C ASP A 84 -2.52 13.91 2.65
N TRP A 85 -1.86 13.76 3.81
CA TRP A 85 -0.40 13.73 3.90
C TRP A 85 0.21 12.56 3.12
N GLN A 86 -0.21 11.32 3.39
CA GLN A 86 0.31 10.13 2.71
C GLN A 86 0.14 10.22 1.19
N LEU A 87 -1.06 10.58 0.71
CA LEU A 87 -1.36 10.68 -0.71
C LEU A 87 -0.66 11.87 -1.37
N GLY A 88 -0.46 12.97 -0.65
CA GLY A 88 0.33 14.11 -1.10
C GLY A 88 1.79 13.71 -1.32
N ILE A 89 2.39 12.96 -0.38
CA ILE A 89 3.75 12.42 -0.53
C ILE A 89 3.82 11.47 -1.72
N MET A 90 2.85 10.55 -1.88
CA MET A 90 2.79 9.64 -3.03
C MET A 90 2.77 10.40 -4.36
N LYS A 91 1.85 11.37 -4.50
CA LYS A 91 1.75 12.22 -5.70
C LYS A 91 3.07 12.92 -5.99
N ALA A 92 3.68 13.53 -4.97
CA ALA A 92 4.95 14.24 -5.11
C ALA A 92 6.13 13.29 -5.41
N ALA A 93 6.07 12.02 -5.02
CA ALA A 93 7.05 11.01 -5.39
C ALA A 93 6.87 10.47 -6.83
N GLY A 94 5.79 10.86 -7.53
CA GLY A 94 5.47 10.32 -8.85
C GLY A 94 4.81 8.93 -8.80
N ILE A 95 4.28 8.53 -7.65
CA ILE A 95 3.44 7.34 -7.51
C ILE A 95 2.07 7.64 -8.14
N SER A 96 1.59 6.73 -8.99
CA SER A 96 0.33 6.84 -9.74
C SER A 96 -0.90 6.63 -8.87
N GLY A 97 -0.78 5.88 -7.78
CA GLY A 97 -1.92 5.51 -6.95
C GLY A 97 -1.63 4.37 -5.97
N ALA A 98 -2.70 3.76 -5.47
CA ALA A 98 -2.62 2.65 -4.52
C ALA A 98 -3.45 1.43 -4.97
N PHE A 99 -2.93 0.25 -4.68
CA PHE A 99 -3.71 -0.98 -4.64
C PHE A 99 -4.12 -1.20 -3.20
N ILE A 100 -5.42 -1.17 -2.93
CA ILE A 100 -5.96 -1.13 -1.57
C ILE A 100 -6.37 -2.54 -1.17
N ASP A 101 -5.78 -3.03 -0.08
CA ASP A 101 -6.22 -4.25 0.58
C ASP A 101 -7.69 -4.10 1.01
N TRP A 102 -8.53 -5.05 0.67
CA TRP A 102 -9.96 -4.91 0.84
C TRP A 102 -10.62 -6.18 1.38
N PRO A 103 -11.32 -6.08 2.53
CA PRO A 103 -11.65 -7.26 3.34
C PRO A 103 -12.92 -8.02 2.92
N GLY A 104 -13.72 -7.48 2.00
CA GLY A 104 -15.10 -7.95 1.78
C GLY A 104 -16.16 -7.10 2.49
N THR A 105 -17.43 -7.44 2.28
CA THR A 105 -18.58 -6.77 2.93
C THR A 105 -19.12 -7.52 4.15
N TYR A 106 -18.56 -8.69 4.47
CA TYR A 106 -19.03 -9.50 5.59
C TYR A 106 -18.71 -8.84 6.95
N GLU A 107 -19.71 -8.71 7.83
CA GLU A 107 -19.58 -8.01 9.11
C GLU A 107 -18.98 -8.91 10.22
N MET A 108 -17.68 -9.15 10.15
CA MET A 108 -16.91 -9.89 11.16
C MET A 108 -15.59 -9.21 11.47
N TYR A 109 -15.05 -9.45 12.67
CA TYR A 109 -13.77 -8.91 13.14
C TYR A 109 -13.65 -7.39 12.92
N ASP A 110 -12.53 -6.94 12.35
CA ASP A 110 -12.24 -5.56 11.95
C ASP A 110 -12.59 -5.27 10.48
N TYR A 111 -13.25 -6.20 9.77
CA TYR A 111 -13.57 -6.02 8.34
C TYR A 111 -14.45 -4.78 8.07
N PRO A 112 -15.48 -4.46 8.89
CA PRO A 112 -16.24 -3.22 8.71
C PRO A 112 -15.38 -1.96 8.84
N GLN A 113 -14.41 -1.96 9.76
CA GLN A 113 -13.47 -0.86 9.97
C GLN A 113 -12.53 -0.73 8.78
N ASN A 114 -11.93 -1.83 8.34
CA ASN A 114 -11.01 -1.86 7.20
C ASN A 114 -11.71 -1.40 5.91
N LYS A 115 -12.96 -1.84 5.68
CA LYS A 115 -13.80 -1.35 4.56
C LYS A 115 -14.09 0.15 4.64
N ARG A 116 -14.50 0.65 5.82
CA ARG A 116 -14.74 2.09 6.06
C ARG A 116 -13.48 2.91 5.81
N ASN A 117 -12.33 2.43 6.26
CA ASN A 117 -11.06 3.11 6.08
C ASN A 117 -10.62 3.09 4.61
N ALA A 118 -10.80 1.97 3.90
CA ALA A 118 -10.58 1.89 2.46
C ALA A 118 -11.43 2.92 1.69
N GLU A 119 -12.71 3.10 2.05
CA GLU A 119 -13.58 4.12 1.46
C GLU A 119 -13.08 5.55 1.71
N ALA A 120 -12.58 5.83 2.91
CA ALA A 120 -11.97 7.12 3.23
C ALA A 120 -10.71 7.39 2.40
N ILE A 121 -9.85 6.36 2.23
CA ILE A 121 -8.65 6.43 1.40
C ILE A 121 -9.03 6.63 -0.07
N ILE A 122 -10.02 5.91 -0.60
CA ILE A 122 -10.51 6.04 -1.99
C ILE A 122 -10.97 7.48 -2.27
N GLU A 123 -11.73 8.08 -1.35
CA GLU A 123 -12.14 9.48 -1.48
C GLU A 123 -10.92 10.42 -1.43
N GLY A 124 -9.94 10.15 -0.58
CA GLY A 124 -8.66 10.87 -0.57
C GLY A 124 -7.90 10.77 -1.90
N ILE A 125 -7.82 9.58 -2.48
CA ILE A 125 -7.15 9.31 -3.77
C ILE A 125 -7.79 10.15 -4.87
N ARG A 126 -9.12 10.19 -4.92
CA ARG A 126 -9.88 11.00 -5.87
C ARG A 126 -9.55 12.49 -5.73
N ARG A 127 -9.50 13.00 -4.49
CA ARG A 127 -9.17 14.41 -4.22
C ARG A 127 -7.73 14.78 -4.57
N ASN A 128 -6.78 13.85 -4.47
CA ASN A 128 -5.36 14.10 -4.79
C ASN A 128 -5.01 13.76 -6.26
N GLY A 129 -6.01 13.42 -7.09
CA GLY A 129 -5.81 13.11 -8.51
C GLY A 129 -4.92 11.88 -8.74
N LEU A 130 -5.07 10.87 -7.88
CA LEU A 130 -4.39 9.57 -7.96
C LEU A 130 -5.39 8.50 -8.41
N LYS A 131 -4.87 7.34 -8.82
CA LYS A 131 -5.67 6.17 -9.20
C LYS A 131 -5.76 5.12 -8.08
N PHE A 132 -6.69 4.17 -8.21
CA PHE A 132 -6.70 3.00 -7.34
C PHE A 132 -7.22 1.72 -8.01
N ALA A 133 -6.84 0.58 -7.44
CA ALA A 133 -7.47 -0.71 -7.68
C ALA A 133 -7.68 -1.44 -6.34
N ILE A 134 -8.47 -2.51 -6.37
CA ILE A 134 -8.78 -3.31 -5.18
C ILE A 134 -7.97 -4.60 -5.20
N VAL A 135 -7.39 -4.94 -4.05
CA VAL A 135 -6.85 -6.27 -3.75
C VAL A 135 -7.83 -6.94 -2.80
N TYR A 136 -8.58 -7.92 -3.31
CA TYR A 136 -9.54 -8.70 -2.52
C TYR A 136 -8.81 -9.76 -1.69
N GLU A 137 -9.26 -9.98 -0.46
CA GLU A 137 -8.74 -11.02 0.43
C GLU A 137 -9.72 -12.19 0.53
N ASP A 138 -9.69 -13.13 -0.42
CA ASP A 138 -10.63 -14.26 -0.43
C ASP A 138 -10.53 -15.16 0.82
N ASN A 139 -9.36 -15.20 1.48
CA ASN A 139 -9.17 -15.90 2.73
C ASN A 139 -10.02 -15.36 3.87
N ASN A 140 -10.47 -14.10 3.82
CA ASN A 140 -11.37 -13.55 4.82
C ASN A 140 -12.71 -14.29 4.87
N LEU A 141 -13.15 -14.90 3.76
CA LEU A 141 -14.32 -15.77 3.74
C LEU A 141 -14.14 -17.01 4.63
N ASN A 142 -12.94 -17.56 4.67
CA ASN A 142 -12.59 -18.71 5.51
C ASN A 142 -12.36 -18.28 6.97
N LEU A 143 -11.61 -17.21 7.20
CA LEU A 143 -11.34 -16.67 8.55
C LEU A 143 -12.64 -16.29 9.28
N ALA A 144 -13.58 -15.64 8.60
CA ALA A 144 -14.89 -15.32 9.15
C ALA A 144 -15.89 -16.50 9.15
N SER A 145 -15.47 -17.69 8.69
CA SER A 145 -16.31 -18.89 8.61
C SER A 145 -17.64 -18.63 7.89
N VAL A 146 -17.58 -17.90 6.76
CA VAL A 146 -18.76 -17.55 5.96
C VAL A 146 -19.45 -18.83 5.48
N PRO A 147 -20.74 -19.06 5.76
CA PRO A 147 -21.41 -20.32 5.41
C PRO A 147 -21.56 -20.57 3.90
N ASP A 148 -21.78 -19.49 3.13
CA ASP A 148 -21.90 -19.51 1.67
C ASP A 148 -20.84 -18.57 1.08
N GLN A 149 -19.63 -19.09 0.90
CA GLN A 149 -18.47 -18.31 0.49
C GLN A 149 -18.62 -17.77 -0.94
N ILE A 150 -19.13 -18.57 -1.88
CA ILE A 150 -19.38 -18.13 -3.26
C ILE A 150 -20.49 -17.07 -3.29
N GLY A 151 -21.58 -17.28 -2.55
CA GLY A 151 -22.66 -16.30 -2.44
C GLY A 151 -22.17 -14.97 -1.87
N GLN A 152 -21.37 -15.00 -0.80
CA GLN A 152 -20.81 -13.79 -0.20
C GLN A 152 -19.79 -13.09 -1.11
N ALA A 153 -18.90 -13.83 -1.75
CA ALA A 153 -17.96 -13.26 -2.73
C ALA A 153 -18.69 -12.63 -3.92
N THR A 154 -19.81 -13.22 -4.36
CA THR A 154 -20.66 -12.62 -5.40
C THR A 154 -21.23 -11.27 -4.95
N ILE A 155 -21.71 -11.17 -3.70
CA ILE A 155 -22.18 -9.90 -3.10
C ILE A 155 -21.04 -8.87 -3.07
N ASP A 156 -19.84 -9.30 -2.68
CA ASP A 156 -18.66 -8.44 -2.66
C ASP A 156 -18.33 -7.91 -4.07
N MET A 157 -18.35 -8.77 -5.09
CA MET A 157 -18.10 -8.38 -6.48
C MET A 157 -19.13 -7.37 -7.01
N GLU A 158 -20.42 -7.58 -6.73
CA GLU A 158 -21.47 -6.61 -7.08
C GLU A 158 -21.26 -5.27 -6.37
N TYR A 159 -20.81 -5.31 -5.12
CA TYR A 159 -20.46 -4.11 -4.36
C TYR A 159 -19.29 -3.35 -5.00
N LEU A 160 -18.21 -4.03 -5.38
CA LEU A 160 -17.07 -3.40 -6.06
C LEU A 160 -17.49 -2.76 -7.39
N GLN A 161 -18.33 -3.42 -8.19
CA GLN A 161 -18.83 -2.84 -9.44
C GLN A 161 -19.71 -1.61 -9.21
N ALA A 162 -20.63 -1.70 -8.25
CA ALA A 162 -21.59 -0.62 -7.99
C ALA A 162 -20.92 0.64 -7.43
N ASN A 163 -19.83 0.48 -6.66
CA ASN A 163 -19.23 1.58 -5.91
C ASN A 163 -17.86 2.03 -6.44
N TYR A 164 -17.05 1.13 -7.00
CA TYR A 164 -15.64 1.42 -7.28
C TYR A 164 -15.28 1.30 -8.76
N PHE A 165 -15.63 0.21 -9.44
CA PHE A 165 -15.14 -0.05 -10.80
C PHE A 165 -15.51 1.06 -11.80
N ASN A 166 -16.64 1.74 -11.59
CA ASN A 166 -17.11 2.80 -12.47
C ASN A 166 -16.54 4.20 -12.13
N GLN A 167 -15.65 4.32 -11.15
CA GLN A 167 -15.00 5.60 -10.84
C GLN A 167 -13.96 5.95 -11.91
N ASP A 168 -13.83 7.23 -12.23
CA ASP A 168 -12.95 7.75 -13.29
C ASP A 168 -11.45 7.56 -12.99
N ASN A 169 -11.11 7.43 -11.70
CA ASN A 169 -9.78 7.15 -11.22
C ASN A 169 -9.54 5.67 -10.85
N TYR A 170 -10.47 4.76 -11.19
CA TYR A 170 -10.22 3.33 -11.05
C TYR A 170 -9.24 2.85 -12.13
N VAL A 171 -8.32 1.95 -11.78
CA VAL A 171 -7.36 1.39 -12.75
C VAL A 171 -8.06 0.41 -13.68
N TYR A 172 -7.95 0.66 -14.97
CA TYR A 172 -8.38 -0.25 -16.03
C TYR A 172 -7.14 -0.82 -16.73
N VAL A 173 -7.16 -2.12 -16.96
CA VAL A 173 -6.16 -2.83 -17.75
C VAL A 173 -6.89 -3.55 -18.87
N ASP A 174 -6.45 -3.30 -20.11
CA ASP A 174 -7.20 -3.63 -21.32
C ASP A 174 -8.62 -3.02 -21.28
N ASP A 175 -9.66 -3.85 -21.38
CA ASP A 175 -11.06 -3.43 -21.43
C ASP A 175 -11.83 -3.67 -20.10
N GLY A 176 -11.13 -4.01 -19.01
CA GLY A 176 -11.73 -4.38 -17.72
C GLY A 176 -11.17 -3.61 -16.52
N PRO A 177 -11.98 -3.38 -15.46
CA PRO A 177 -11.47 -2.85 -14.19
C PRO A 177 -10.48 -3.85 -13.61
N LEU A 178 -9.33 -3.37 -13.15
CA LEU A 178 -8.32 -4.21 -12.52
C LEU A 178 -8.83 -4.70 -11.16
N LEU A 179 -8.95 -6.01 -11.00
CA LEU A 179 -9.19 -6.64 -9.70
C LEU A 179 -8.03 -7.58 -9.40
N MET A 180 -7.41 -7.40 -8.25
CA MET A 180 -6.38 -8.29 -7.74
C MET A 180 -6.99 -9.12 -6.61
N ASP A 181 -6.52 -10.35 -6.43
CA ASP A 181 -6.84 -11.18 -5.27
C ASP A 181 -5.56 -11.61 -4.58
N PHE A 182 -5.48 -11.38 -3.26
CA PHE A 182 -4.39 -11.82 -2.42
C PHE A 182 -4.50 -13.33 -2.15
N GLY A 183 -4.39 -14.08 -3.24
CA GLY A 183 -4.75 -15.48 -3.28
C GLY A 183 -4.63 -16.03 -4.71
N PRO A 184 -5.42 -17.05 -5.07
CA PRO A 184 -6.59 -17.52 -4.33
C PRO A 184 -6.25 -18.49 -3.20
N GLN A 185 -6.93 -18.36 -2.06
CA GLN A 185 -6.75 -19.23 -0.90
C GLN A 185 -8.00 -20.04 -0.57
N VAL A 186 -9.18 -19.60 -1.04
CA VAL A 186 -10.48 -20.19 -0.74
C VAL A 186 -11.27 -20.47 -2.01
N LEU A 187 -11.37 -19.48 -2.90
CA LEU A 187 -12.12 -19.59 -4.15
C LEU A 187 -11.20 -20.12 -5.22
N HIS A 188 -11.62 -21.14 -5.97
CA HIS A 188 -10.79 -21.71 -7.02
C HIS A 188 -11.56 -21.92 -8.32
N ARG A 189 -10.89 -21.58 -9.44
CA ARG A 189 -11.29 -21.92 -10.82
C ARG A 189 -12.73 -21.51 -11.13
N GLU A 190 -13.64 -22.48 -11.25
CA GLU A 190 -15.06 -22.25 -11.54
C GLU A 190 -15.77 -21.41 -10.47
N ASP A 191 -15.27 -21.34 -9.23
CA ASP A 191 -15.80 -20.45 -8.20
C ASP A 191 -15.61 -18.99 -8.63
N TRP A 192 -14.42 -18.64 -9.14
CA TRP A 192 -14.14 -17.31 -9.69
C TRP A 192 -15.04 -16.98 -10.89
N ASP A 193 -15.27 -17.96 -11.76
CA ASP A 193 -16.19 -17.78 -12.89
C ASP A 193 -17.63 -17.52 -12.41
N ALA A 194 -18.06 -18.19 -11.34
CA ALA A 194 -19.37 -18.00 -10.73
C ALA A 194 -19.50 -16.62 -10.09
N VAL A 195 -18.55 -16.17 -9.26
CA VAL A 195 -18.64 -14.88 -8.55
C VAL A 195 -18.58 -13.69 -9.51
N PHE A 196 -17.94 -13.84 -10.67
CA PHE A 196 -17.91 -12.80 -11.68
C PHE A 196 -19.14 -12.80 -12.58
N THR A 197 -20.01 -13.82 -12.55
CA THR A 197 -21.19 -13.93 -13.43
C THR A 197 -22.10 -12.68 -13.47
N PRO A 198 -22.40 -11.97 -12.37
CA PRO A 198 -23.26 -10.78 -12.42
C PRO A 198 -22.58 -9.52 -12.99
N LEU A 199 -21.25 -9.53 -13.16
CA LEU A 199 -20.49 -8.34 -13.53
C LEU A 199 -20.53 -8.02 -15.03
N GLU A 200 -20.55 -6.74 -15.38
CA GLU A 200 -20.45 -6.22 -16.74
C GLU A 200 -19.80 -4.80 -16.72
N PRO A 201 -18.60 -4.62 -17.30
CA PRO A 201 -17.73 -5.66 -17.85
C PRO A 201 -17.18 -6.59 -16.76
N LYS A 202 -16.65 -7.75 -17.16
CA LYS A 202 -15.87 -8.62 -16.26
C LYS A 202 -14.54 -7.92 -15.90
N PRO A 203 -14.01 -8.12 -14.68
CA PRO A 203 -12.75 -7.53 -14.30
C PRO A 203 -11.57 -8.16 -15.06
N THR A 204 -10.50 -7.38 -15.22
CA THR A 204 -9.17 -7.91 -15.53
C THR A 204 -8.62 -8.46 -14.22
N PHE A 205 -8.80 -9.78 -14.02
CA PHE A 205 -8.52 -10.44 -12.75
C PHE A 205 -7.08 -10.96 -12.65
N LEU A 206 -6.36 -10.57 -11.61
CA LEU A 206 -5.00 -11.04 -11.32
C LEU A 206 -4.94 -11.80 -9.99
N THR A 207 -4.26 -12.93 -9.99
CA THR A 207 -3.97 -13.70 -8.77
C THR A 207 -2.60 -13.34 -8.23
N LEU A 208 -2.30 -13.76 -7.00
CA LEU A 208 -0.92 -13.80 -6.50
C LEU A 208 -0.06 -14.68 -7.42
N TRP A 209 1.23 -14.38 -7.49
CA TRP A 209 2.19 -15.09 -8.35
C TRP A 209 2.17 -16.62 -8.20
N ASN A 210 2.33 -17.30 -9.33
CA ASN A 210 2.27 -18.76 -9.44
C ASN A 210 0.88 -19.38 -9.12
N GLN A 211 -0.19 -18.57 -9.12
CA GLN A 211 -1.55 -19.03 -8.83
C GLN A 211 -2.55 -18.81 -9.97
N HIS A 212 -2.15 -18.30 -11.14
CA HIS A 212 -3.09 -18.00 -12.24
C HIS A 212 -3.96 -19.19 -12.67
N GLN A 213 -3.46 -20.42 -12.52
CA GLN A 213 -4.21 -21.64 -12.82
C GLN A 213 -5.44 -21.85 -11.92
N GLU A 214 -5.51 -21.16 -10.78
CA GLU A 214 -6.62 -21.18 -9.84
C GLU A 214 -7.60 -20.02 -10.04
N GLY A 215 -7.32 -19.06 -10.92
CA GLY A 215 -8.16 -17.86 -11.10
C GLY A 215 -9.31 -17.99 -12.12
N GLY A 216 -9.59 -19.19 -12.63
CA GLY A 216 -10.69 -19.44 -13.56
C GLY A 216 -10.47 -18.89 -14.98
N ALA A 217 -11.53 -18.81 -15.78
CA ALA A 217 -11.49 -18.37 -17.17
C ALA A 217 -11.24 -16.86 -17.33
N TYR A 218 -11.49 -16.08 -16.28
CA TYR A 218 -11.31 -14.63 -16.28
C TYR A 218 -9.96 -14.16 -15.76
N CYS A 219 -9.12 -15.04 -15.21
CA CYS A 219 -7.75 -14.71 -14.84
C CYS A 219 -6.94 -14.25 -16.07
N LYS A 220 -6.38 -13.04 -15.97
CA LYS A 220 -5.54 -12.42 -16.99
C LYS A 220 -4.07 -12.33 -16.60
N GLY A 221 -3.73 -12.70 -15.38
CA GLY A 221 -2.35 -12.90 -14.99
C GLY A 221 -2.13 -12.76 -13.51
N GLU A 222 -0.99 -12.18 -13.15
CA GLU A 222 -0.45 -12.31 -11.80
C GLU A 222 0.23 -11.03 -11.31
N PHE A 223 0.33 -10.94 -9.99
CA PHE A 223 1.17 -9.97 -9.30
C PHE A 223 2.06 -10.64 -8.25
N ALA A 224 3.28 -10.13 -8.08
CA ALA A 224 4.24 -10.67 -7.12
C ALA A 224 4.10 -10.02 -5.73
N TRP A 225 4.55 -10.75 -4.70
CA TRP A 225 4.63 -10.30 -3.31
C TRP A 225 6.03 -10.52 -2.73
N VAL A 226 6.21 -10.29 -1.43
CA VAL A 226 7.43 -10.61 -0.69
C VAL A 226 7.48 -12.12 -0.39
N TRP A 227 8.64 -12.77 -0.59
CA TRP A 227 8.79 -14.21 -0.31
C TRP A 227 10.21 -14.63 0.08
N VAL A 228 10.30 -15.81 0.70
CA VAL A 228 11.49 -16.32 1.41
C VAL A 228 12.74 -16.46 0.54
N ASP A 229 12.60 -16.70 -0.77
CA ASP A 229 13.75 -16.83 -1.68
C ASP A 229 14.12 -15.50 -2.39
N PHE A 230 13.56 -14.38 -1.92
CA PHE A 230 13.96 -13.02 -2.26
C PHE A 230 14.15 -12.80 -3.78
N ILE A 231 15.31 -12.30 -4.20
CA ILE A 231 15.58 -11.92 -5.58
C ILE A 231 15.63 -13.14 -6.51
N ASP A 232 16.09 -14.30 -6.02
CA ASP A 232 16.15 -15.52 -6.82
C ASP A 232 14.74 -16.04 -7.16
N GLY A 233 13.80 -15.90 -6.24
CA GLY A 233 12.39 -16.22 -6.45
C GLY A 233 11.71 -15.27 -7.42
N LEU A 234 11.93 -13.98 -7.18
CA LEU A 234 11.35 -12.91 -7.98
C LEU A 234 11.84 -12.95 -9.44
N ASP A 235 13.16 -13.09 -9.67
CA ASP A 235 13.72 -13.23 -11.02
C ASP A 235 13.19 -14.48 -11.73
N ARG A 236 13.14 -15.61 -11.02
CA ARG A 236 12.60 -16.85 -11.58
C ARG A 236 11.15 -16.69 -12.00
N TRP A 237 10.33 -16.01 -11.22
CA TRP A 237 8.94 -15.73 -11.58
C TRP A 237 8.84 -14.81 -12.81
N TYR A 238 9.65 -13.74 -12.86
CA TYR A 238 9.70 -12.86 -14.02
C TYR A 238 10.03 -13.62 -15.31
N VAL A 239 11.05 -14.49 -15.27
CA VAL A 239 11.55 -15.22 -16.43
C VAL A 239 10.63 -16.38 -16.86
N THR A 240 10.08 -17.12 -15.89
CA THR A 240 9.39 -18.40 -16.20
C THR A 240 7.89 -18.26 -16.37
N GLN A 241 7.22 -17.36 -15.63
CA GLN A 241 5.77 -17.22 -15.73
C GLN A 241 5.37 -16.36 -16.94
N ARG A 242 4.60 -16.97 -17.84
CA ARG A 242 4.11 -16.38 -19.09
C ARG A 242 2.62 -16.13 -18.98
N VAL A 243 2.27 -15.00 -18.37
CA VAL A 243 0.90 -14.53 -18.21
C VAL A 243 0.66 -13.25 -19.02
N PRO A 244 -0.57 -12.97 -19.49
CA PRO A 244 -0.87 -11.79 -20.28
C PRO A 244 -0.58 -10.47 -19.56
N VAL A 245 -0.98 -10.36 -18.29
CA VAL A 245 -0.76 -9.19 -17.45
C VAL A 245 0.15 -9.56 -16.28
N LYS A 246 1.19 -8.77 -16.05
CA LYS A 246 2.12 -8.97 -14.95
C LYS A 246 2.33 -7.64 -14.22
N VAL A 247 1.99 -7.62 -12.93
CA VAL A 247 2.32 -6.49 -12.04
C VAL A 247 3.57 -6.86 -11.26
N GLY A 248 4.66 -6.16 -11.55
CA GLY A 248 5.93 -6.35 -10.86
C GLY A 248 5.85 -5.90 -9.41
N THR A 249 6.84 -6.29 -8.60
CA THR A 249 6.95 -5.85 -7.22
C THR A 249 8.35 -5.33 -6.90
N ALA A 250 8.39 -4.30 -6.05
CA ALA A 250 9.59 -3.87 -5.34
C ALA A 250 9.27 -3.73 -3.85
N TYR A 251 10.25 -4.01 -3.00
CA TYR A 251 10.08 -3.98 -1.55
C TYR A 251 11.42 -3.74 -0.83
N PRO A 252 11.42 -3.01 0.29
CA PRO A 252 12.63 -2.67 1.01
C PRO A 252 13.17 -3.81 1.88
N GLY A 253 12.37 -4.83 2.17
CA GLY A 253 12.73 -5.97 3.01
C GLY A 253 11.51 -6.68 3.57
N PHE A 254 11.73 -7.56 4.55
CA PHE A 254 10.70 -8.27 5.29
C PHE A 254 11.20 -8.52 6.71
N GLN A 255 10.64 -7.84 7.70
CA GLN A 255 11.06 -7.90 9.10
C GLN A 255 9.81 -8.11 9.98
N PRO A 256 9.21 -9.30 9.93
CA PRO A 256 7.89 -9.53 10.50
C PRO A 256 7.92 -9.43 12.03
N PHE A 257 7.00 -8.66 12.59
CA PHE A 257 6.86 -8.48 14.03
C PHE A 257 5.99 -9.56 14.69
N TYR A 258 5.35 -10.45 13.92
CA TYR A 258 4.37 -11.42 14.42
C TYR A 258 4.80 -12.16 15.70
N THR A 259 6.02 -12.73 15.74
CA THR A 259 6.49 -13.46 16.93
C THR A 259 6.62 -12.54 18.15
N ASN A 260 7.11 -11.31 17.95
CA ASN A 260 7.27 -10.32 19.01
C ASN A 260 5.91 -9.79 19.49
N GLY A 261 4.98 -9.57 18.55
CA GLY A 261 3.61 -9.13 18.83
C GLY A 261 2.69 -10.26 19.32
N GLY A 262 3.16 -11.50 19.41
CA GLY A 262 2.38 -12.63 19.94
C GLY A 262 1.38 -13.23 18.95
N TRP A 263 1.57 -13.01 17.65
CA TRP A 263 0.77 -13.56 16.56
C TRP A 263 1.51 -14.69 15.83
N PRO A 264 0.77 -15.66 15.24
CA PRO A 264 1.37 -16.57 14.27
C PRO A 264 1.75 -15.82 13.00
N GLY A 265 2.83 -16.23 12.35
CA GLY A 265 3.26 -15.64 11.10
C GLY A 265 4.48 -16.32 10.50
N PRO A 266 4.91 -15.91 9.30
CA PRO A 266 6.13 -16.39 8.68
C PRO A 266 7.36 -16.14 9.57
N GLY A 267 8.25 -17.13 9.63
CA GLY A 267 9.48 -17.09 10.43
C GLY A 267 10.74 -16.75 9.64
N TYR A 268 10.60 -16.27 8.39
CA TYR A 268 11.72 -15.83 7.57
C TYR A 268 11.83 -14.31 7.59
N PHE A 269 13.00 -13.78 7.21
CA PHE A 269 13.24 -12.35 7.08
C PHE A 269 14.06 -12.09 5.80
N ILE A 270 13.94 -10.86 5.30
CA ILE A 270 14.76 -10.30 4.24
C ILE A 270 15.33 -9.00 4.80
N ASP A 271 16.64 -8.80 4.63
CA ASP A 271 17.32 -7.61 5.13
C ASP A 271 16.62 -6.35 4.63
N TYR A 272 16.25 -5.47 5.56
CA TYR A 272 15.54 -4.24 5.23
C TYR A 272 16.52 -3.11 4.93
N GLY A 273 16.34 -2.44 3.80
CA GLY A 273 17.08 -1.22 3.49
C GLY A 273 17.11 -0.85 2.01
N VAL A 274 17.87 0.21 1.72
CA VAL A 274 18.00 0.81 0.38
C VAL A 274 18.55 -0.19 -0.65
N ASP A 275 19.54 -1.01 -0.28
CA ASP A 275 20.14 -1.97 -1.21
C ASP A 275 19.14 -3.05 -1.64
N THR A 276 18.28 -3.51 -0.73
CA THR A 276 17.20 -4.47 -1.01
C THR A 276 16.13 -3.84 -1.88
N PHE A 277 15.71 -2.60 -1.55
CA PHE A 277 14.75 -1.85 -2.36
C PHE A 277 15.25 -1.65 -3.79
N GLN A 278 16.50 -1.21 -3.96
CA GLN A 278 17.08 -0.96 -5.29
C GLN A 278 17.17 -2.25 -6.13
N GLN A 279 17.57 -3.38 -5.52
CA GLN A 279 17.64 -4.66 -6.23
C GLN A 279 16.27 -5.13 -6.76
N THR A 280 15.24 -5.04 -5.93
CA THR A 280 13.89 -5.47 -6.33
C THR A 280 13.26 -4.48 -7.31
N TRP A 281 13.50 -3.19 -7.13
CA TRP A 281 13.09 -2.12 -8.03
C TRP A 281 13.70 -2.24 -9.43
N ASP A 282 15.03 -2.38 -9.51
CA ASP A 282 15.74 -2.53 -10.79
C ASP A 282 15.24 -3.76 -11.54
N LEU A 283 15.03 -4.87 -10.82
CA LEU A 283 14.48 -6.08 -11.42
C LEU A 283 13.04 -5.86 -11.92
N ALA A 284 12.18 -5.17 -11.17
CA ALA A 284 10.82 -4.88 -11.63
C ALA A 284 10.78 -4.02 -12.91
N LEU A 285 11.67 -3.02 -13.00
CA LEU A 285 11.82 -2.16 -14.18
C LEU A 285 12.26 -2.93 -15.43
N GLU A 286 13.04 -3.99 -15.28
CA GLU A 286 13.50 -4.80 -16.41
C GLU A 286 12.36 -5.60 -17.07
N TYR A 287 11.33 -5.96 -16.29
CA TYR A 287 10.33 -6.95 -16.71
C TYR A 287 8.90 -6.42 -16.82
N THR A 288 8.57 -5.27 -16.21
CA THR A 288 7.18 -4.81 -16.09
C THR A 288 7.04 -3.30 -16.27
N GLU A 289 5.90 -2.89 -16.83
CA GLU A 289 5.51 -1.48 -16.97
C GLU A 289 4.61 -1.00 -15.81
N MET A 290 3.98 -1.93 -15.09
CA MET A 290 3.19 -1.66 -13.89
C MET A 290 3.87 -2.34 -12.70
N ILE A 291 4.23 -1.55 -11.70
CA ILE A 291 4.96 -2.00 -10.51
C ILE A 291 4.14 -1.65 -9.29
N GLN A 292 3.96 -2.62 -8.39
CA GLN A 292 3.51 -2.35 -7.04
C GLN A 292 4.70 -2.26 -6.08
N ILE A 293 4.62 -1.40 -5.07
CA ILE A 293 5.52 -1.43 -3.93
C ILE A 293 4.85 -2.19 -2.79
N CYS A 294 5.51 -3.22 -2.28
CA CYS A 294 5.10 -3.95 -1.08
C CYS A 294 5.92 -3.42 0.09
N THR A 295 5.41 -2.52 0.93
CA THR A 295 4.07 -1.91 0.95
C THR A 295 4.19 -0.43 1.30
N TRP A 296 3.11 0.35 1.19
CA TRP A 296 3.11 1.69 1.79
C TRP A 296 3.32 1.60 3.30
N ASN A 297 2.47 0.83 4.00
CA ASN A 297 2.31 0.90 5.45
C ASN A 297 2.05 -0.45 6.15
N ASP A 298 2.52 -1.58 5.64
CA ASP A 298 2.43 -2.84 6.40
C ASP A 298 3.51 -2.93 7.48
N TYR A 299 3.25 -2.23 8.59
CA TYR A 299 4.11 -2.15 9.77
C TYR A 299 4.37 -3.52 10.42
N GLY A 300 3.36 -4.40 10.43
CA GLY A 300 3.47 -5.72 11.04
C GLY A 300 4.41 -6.66 10.28
N GLU A 301 4.49 -6.54 8.96
CA GLU A 301 5.40 -7.31 8.12
C GLU A 301 6.80 -6.67 7.97
N GLY A 302 6.94 -5.39 8.30
CA GLY A 302 8.22 -4.70 8.14
C GLY A 302 8.58 -4.46 6.67
N THR A 303 7.61 -4.16 5.81
CA THR A 303 7.79 -3.93 4.36
C THR A 303 7.53 -2.47 3.95
N ILE A 304 7.22 -1.61 4.91
CA ILE A 304 6.81 -0.20 4.80
C ILE A 304 7.78 0.64 3.96
N ILE A 305 7.28 1.55 3.12
CA ILE A 305 8.05 2.63 2.49
C ILE A 305 7.58 4.04 2.89
N GLU A 306 6.43 4.14 3.59
CA GLU A 306 5.99 5.37 4.24
C GLU A 306 7.12 5.97 5.11
N PRO A 307 7.22 7.31 5.23
CA PRO A 307 8.23 7.91 6.08
C PRO A 307 8.20 7.42 7.53
N THR A 308 9.36 6.97 8.01
CA THR A 308 9.56 6.45 9.37
C THR A 308 10.65 7.22 10.10
N LEU A 309 10.73 7.08 11.42
CA LEU A 309 11.83 7.64 12.20
C LEU A 309 13.19 7.02 11.82
N GLU A 310 13.20 5.79 11.31
CA GLU A 310 14.40 5.07 10.91
C GLU A 310 14.93 5.49 9.53
N TYR A 311 14.04 5.77 8.58
CA TYR A 311 14.41 6.01 7.18
C TYR A 311 14.01 7.38 6.64
N GLY A 312 13.19 8.16 7.36
CA GLY A 312 12.59 9.39 6.86
C GLY A 312 11.97 9.17 5.48
N THR A 313 12.18 10.10 4.56
CA THR A 313 11.68 10.03 3.18
C THR A 313 12.55 9.20 2.23
N THR A 314 13.56 8.46 2.71
CA THR A 314 14.58 7.83 1.84
C THR A 314 13.99 7.05 0.66
N PHE A 315 12.98 6.20 0.89
CA PHE A 315 12.39 5.40 -0.18
C PHE A 315 11.54 6.21 -1.16
N VAL A 316 10.77 7.19 -0.66
CA VAL A 316 9.99 8.07 -1.54
C VAL A 316 10.87 9.05 -2.32
N ASP A 317 12.04 9.43 -1.80
CA ASP A 317 13.06 10.18 -2.53
C ASP A 317 13.64 9.36 -3.69
N ILE A 318 13.90 8.06 -3.48
CA ILE A 318 14.34 7.14 -4.54
C ILE A 318 13.29 7.04 -5.64
N ILE A 319 12.02 6.87 -5.28
CA ILE A 319 10.91 6.79 -6.24
C ILE A 319 10.76 8.12 -6.98
N GLN A 320 10.83 9.26 -6.27
CA GLN A 320 10.79 10.60 -6.88
C GLN A 320 11.86 10.76 -7.95
N GLN A 321 13.09 10.35 -7.66
CA GLN A 321 14.19 10.40 -8.60
C GLN A 321 13.97 9.46 -9.80
N ALA A 322 13.52 8.23 -9.55
CA ALA A 322 13.34 7.22 -10.58
C ALA A 322 12.20 7.54 -11.55
N THR A 323 11.09 8.10 -11.06
CA THR A 323 9.93 8.52 -11.87
C THR A 323 10.17 9.85 -12.58
N GLY A 324 11.22 10.59 -12.22
CA GLY A 324 11.49 11.92 -12.75
C GLY A 324 10.39 12.93 -12.37
N SER A 325 9.77 12.75 -11.20
CA SER A 325 8.75 13.65 -10.67
C SER A 325 9.24 15.10 -10.68
N LYS A 326 8.33 16.02 -11.02
CA LYS A 326 8.62 17.47 -11.07
C LYS A 326 8.61 18.12 -9.68
N TYR A 327 8.16 17.39 -8.67
CA TYR A 327 8.22 17.82 -7.29
C TYR A 327 9.65 17.74 -6.75
N THR A 328 9.84 18.33 -5.59
CA THR A 328 11.11 18.41 -4.89
C THR A 328 10.95 17.86 -3.48
N HIS A 329 12.07 17.55 -2.84
CA HIS A 329 12.08 17.18 -1.42
C HIS A 329 11.44 18.26 -0.52
N GLU A 330 11.59 19.55 -0.86
CA GLU A 330 10.95 20.66 -0.14
C GLU A 330 9.41 20.56 -0.17
N ASP A 331 8.83 19.93 -1.20
CA ASP A 331 7.38 19.68 -1.24
C ASP A 331 6.97 18.61 -0.22
N PHE A 332 7.81 17.59 0.02
CA PHE A 332 7.58 16.62 1.10
C PHE A 332 7.60 17.30 2.47
N GLU A 333 8.62 18.12 2.72
CA GLU A 333 8.75 18.88 3.98
C GLU A 333 7.53 19.78 4.23
N LYS A 334 7.05 20.48 3.19
CA LYS A 334 5.84 21.32 3.28
C LYS A 334 4.57 20.53 3.54
N LEU A 335 4.41 19.36 2.91
CA LEU A 335 3.25 18.49 3.15
C LEU A 335 3.26 18.01 4.61
N THR A 336 4.43 17.62 5.14
CA THR A 336 4.58 17.25 6.56
C THR A 336 4.33 18.45 7.49
N GLU A 337 4.83 19.64 7.15
CA GLU A 337 4.55 20.87 7.91
C GLU A 337 3.05 21.17 7.96
N ILE A 338 2.36 21.07 6.82
CA ILE A 338 0.91 21.27 6.74
C ILE A 338 0.19 20.28 7.64
N TYR A 339 0.55 18.99 7.61
CA TYR A 339 -0.02 17.97 8.49
C TYR A 339 0.13 18.35 9.97
N LEU A 340 1.36 18.70 10.39
CA LEU A 340 1.64 19.07 11.78
C LEU A 340 0.86 20.32 12.20
N LEU A 341 0.74 21.32 11.32
CA LEU A 341 -0.04 22.53 11.57
C LEU A 341 -1.54 22.24 11.68
N ARG A 342 -2.08 21.30 10.89
CA ARG A 342 -3.49 20.88 11.03
C ARG A 342 -3.74 20.27 12.40
N LYS A 343 -2.83 19.41 12.89
CA LYS A 343 -2.91 18.84 14.24
C LYS A 343 -2.81 19.91 15.34
N GLN A 344 -1.93 20.90 15.16
CA GLN A 344 -1.78 22.01 16.11
C GLN A 344 -3.00 22.95 16.15
N HIS A 345 -3.66 23.13 15.02
CA HIS A 345 -4.76 24.11 14.84
C HIS A 345 -6.13 23.44 14.62
N ALA A 346 -6.34 22.24 15.17
CA ALA A 346 -7.57 21.47 14.98
C ALA A 346 -8.86 22.21 15.37
N ASP A 347 -8.77 23.17 16.30
CA ASP A 347 -9.90 23.99 16.77
C ASP A 347 -10.07 25.34 16.02
N ASP A 348 -9.30 25.59 14.95
CA ASP A 348 -9.31 26.84 14.17
C ASP A 348 -9.74 26.58 12.70
N PRO A 349 -11.05 26.66 12.39
CA PRO A 349 -11.57 26.39 11.04
C PRO A 349 -10.98 27.29 9.95
N ASP A 350 -10.68 28.55 10.28
CA ASP A 350 -10.12 29.51 9.31
C ASP A 350 -8.66 29.15 8.98
N MET A 351 -7.92 28.60 9.94
CA MET A 351 -6.58 28.08 9.70
C MET A 351 -6.63 26.78 8.88
N LEU A 352 -7.54 25.86 9.22
CA LEU A 352 -7.67 24.58 8.52
C LEU A 352 -8.02 24.77 7.03
N GLU A 353 -8.90 25.72 6.69
CA GLU A 353 -9.21 25.99 5.28
C GLU A 353 -7.98 26.55 4.53
N LYS A 354 -7.16 27.41 5.15
CA LYS A 354 -5.92 27.90 4.53
C LYS A 354 -4.90 26.78 4.31
N LEU A 355 -4.75 25.88 5.28
CA LEU A 355 -3.84 24.74 5.18
C LEU A 355 -4.31 23.75 4.09
N LYS A 356 -5.61 23.59 3.91
CA LYS A 356 -6.20 22.84 2.80
C LYS A 356 -5.93 23.50 1.45
N GLU A 357 -6.07 24.83 1.33
CA GLU A 357 -5.72 25.56 0.11
C GLU A 357 -4.23 25.40 -0.23
N GLN A 358 -3.34 25.47 0.77
CA GLN A 358 -1.90 25.25 0.60
C GLN A 358 -1.57 23.82 0.15
N HIS A 359 -2.19 22.82 0.78
CA HIS A 359 -2.07 21.41 0.38
C HIS A 359 -2.43 21.22 -1.09
N ASN A 360 -3.61 21.71 -1.48
CA ASN A 360 -4.12 21.59 -2.85
C ASN A 360 -3.21 22.33 -3.85
N ALA A 361 -2.65 23.48 -3.46
CA ALA A 361 -1.72 24.22 -4.30
C ALA A 361 -0.41 23.46 -4.56
N ILE A 362 0.01 22.59 -3.65
CA ILE A 362 1.14 21.68 -3.85
C ILE A 362 0.70 20.50 -4.72
N VAL A 363 -0.29 19.73 -4.28
CA VAL A 363 -0.70 18.46 -4.92
C VAL A 363 -1.17 18.63 -6.36
N HIS A 364 -1.79 19.76 -6.71
CA HIS A 364 -2.30 20.03 -8.06
C HIS A 364 -1.42 20.99 -8.86
N ARG A 365 -0.19 21.27 -8.41
CA ARG A 365 0.72 22.24 -9.06
C ARG A 365 1.01 21.92 -10.53
N PHE A 366 0.93 20.65 -10.92
CA PHE A 366 1.31 20.18 -12.25
C PHE A 366 0.22 19.38 -12.99
N ASP A 367 -1.02 19.41 -12.50
CA ASP A 367 -2.16 18.76 -13.15
C ASP A 367 -2.58 19.45 -14.46
#